data_AF-A0A6I6EIV7-F1
#
_entry.id   AF-A0A6I6EIV7-F1
#
_cell.length_a   1.000
_cell.length_b   1.000
_cell.length_c   1.000
_cell.angle_alpha   90.00
_cell.angle_beta   90.00
_cell.angle_gamma   90.00
#
_symmetry.space_group_name_H-M   'P 1'
#
loop_
_entity.id
_entity.type
_entity.pdbx_description
1 polymer ?
#
loop_
_entity_poly.entity_id
_entity_poly.type
_entity_poly.pdbx_seq_one_letter_code
_entity_poly.pdbx_strand_id
1 'polypeptide(L)'
;MVMAIRRLYCFMNDEPVGELSRHNGKQSFRYDHRWLASPRGRALSVSLPLTDEIRSGDVVDAWFENLLPDNDTIRQAIVDRLGAASSKPFDLLTVLGRDCVGALTLQSNSEPSTSAAMATQPLEESEIEQLINDTRLHNILGMRAGDPFRLSLAGAQEKTALTWWQQRWQKPLGRTPTTHIFKPPISPRRGDPLDLSSSVDNEWFCLRYLTALGLPAAEAEIARFGAQKVLIVKRFDRRIIGERIYRLPQEDFCQALGKASGSKYESHGGPDARAIAGVLRYALDPEKDLEIFFKTQFVFWLLAAIDGHAKNFSLHHLPQGYSLTPLYDVMSTYPYFGQGDIQPQKIQMAMSVRGKSGKHYRWQSILPRHWMTHARHQGISQQLAHQWIDEVIIRTPESLSIALRDAPDEFDRQTGEAICRGTLDTLSKYQRLNGAG
;
A
#
# COMPACT_ATOMS: atom_id res chain seq x y z
N MET A 1 11.93 -36.07 -18.63
CA MET A 1 12.60 -34.83 -19.11
C MET A 1 12.88 -33.98 -17.87
N VAL A 2 14.13 -33.81 -17.46
CA VAL A 2 14.48 -32.97 -16.30
C VAL A 2 14.19 -31.51 -16.69
N MET A 3 13.25 -30.85 -16.01
CA MET A 3 12.96 -29.44 -16.30
C MET A 3 14.18 -28.59 -15.92
N ALA A 4 14.66 -27.75 -16.85
CA ALA A 4 15.77 -26.85 -16.59
C ALA A 4 15.43 -25.87 -15.45
N ILE A 5 16.42 -25.63 -14.58
CA ILE A 5 16.29 -24.63 -13.51
C ILE A 5 16.20 -23.25 -14.16
N ARG A 6 15.12 -22.53 -13.90
CA ARG A 6 14.94 -21.13 -14.33
C ARG A 6 15.32 -20.20 -13.18
N ARG A 7 16.00 -19.10 -13.50
CA ARG A 7 16.54 -18.16 -12.51
C ARG A 7 16.12 -16.72 -12.82
N LEU A 8 15.86 -15.97 -11.77
CA LEU A 8 15.74 -14.53 -11.76
C LEU A 8 16.70 -13.97 -10.70
N TYR A 9 17.61 -13.12 -11.13
CA TYR A 9 18.55 -12.43 -10.27
C TYR A 9 17.90 -11.16 -9.72
N CYS A 10 17.99 -11.01 -8.41
CA CYS A 10 17.36 -9.96 -7.64
C CYS A 10 18.41 -8.89 -7.29
N PHE A 11 18.07 -7.63 -7.54
CA PHE A 11 18.93 -6.48 -7.26
C PHE A 11 18.16 -5.42 -6.48
N MET A 12 18.84 -4.73 -5.56
CA MET A 12 18.36 -3.50 -4.95
C MET A 12 19.19 -2.34 -5.48
N ASN A 13 18.56 -1.50 -6.30
CA ASN A 13 19.25 -0.51 -7.13
C ASN A 13 20.27 -1.21 -8.06
N ASP A 14 21.57 -1.11 -7.75
CA ASP A 14 22.66 -1.74 -8.53
C ASP A 14 23.36 -2.89 -7.78
N GLU A 15 22.93 -3.17 -6.54
CA GLU A 15 23.57 -4.16 -5.68
C GLU A 15 22.88 -5.52 -5.85
N PRO A 16 23.62 -6.61 -6.07
CA PRO A 16 23.06 -7.95 -6.17
C PRO A 16 22.58 -8.40 -4.79
N VAL A 17 21.32 -8.80 -4.68
CA VAL A 17 20.68 -9.22 -3.42
C VAL A 17 20.60 -10.73 -3.33
N GLY A 18 20.25 -11.41 -4.42
CA GLY A 18 20.05 -12.85 -4.42
C GLY A 18 19.47 -13.40 -5.71
N GLU A 19 19.04 -14.65 -5.64
CA GLU A 19 18.51 -15.39 -6.78
C GLU A 19 17.19 -16.06 -6.39
N LEU A 20 16.15 -15.81 -7.18
CA LEU A 20 14.91 -16.59 -7.20
C LEU A 20 15.06 -17.70 -8.24
N SER A 21 15.00 -18.95 -7.80
CA SER A 21 15.12 -20.14 -8.62
C SER A 21 13.77 -20.87 -8.68
N ARG A 22 13.45 -21.46 -9.84
CA ARG A 22 12.29 -22.34 -10.01
C ARG A 22 12.71 -23.67 -10.62
N HIS A 23 12.40 -24.76 -9.93
CA HIS A 23 12.71 -26.13 -10.34
C HIS A 23 11.53 -27.07 -10.01
N ASN A 24 11.06 -27.84 -10.99
CA ASN A 24 9.90 -28.73 -10.85
C ASN A 24 8.67 -28.07 -10.21
N GLY A 25 8.41 -26.81 -10.57
CA GLY A 25 7.29 -26.03 -10.05
C GLY A 25 7.50 -25.40 -8.67
N LYS A 26 8.54 -25.77 -7.93
CA LYS A 26 8.87 -25.19 -6.61
C LYS A 26 9.78 -23.98 -6.77
N GLN A 27 9.50 -22.91 -6.03
CA GLN A 27 10.35 -21.73 -5.96
C GLN A 27 11.27 -21.79 -4.73
N SER A 28 12.49 -21.29 -4.90
CA SER A 28 13.44 -21.10 -3.81
C SER A 28 14.17 -19.77 -3.97
N PHE A 29 14.55 -19.18 -2.85
CA PHE A 29 15.31 -17.94 -2.80
C PHE A 29 16.60 -18.13 -2.02
N ARG A 30 17.69 -17.56 -2.52
CA ARG A 30 19.01 -17.56 -1.86
C ARG A 30 19.62 -16.17 -1.97
N TYR A 31 20.16 -15.65 -0.87
CA TYR A 31 20.92 -14.40 -0.88
C TYR A 31 22.25 -14.54 -1.61
N ASP A 32 22.70 -13.46 -2.24
CA ASP A 32 24.04 -13.37 -2.81
C ASP A 32 25.06 -13.17 -1.67
N HIS A 33 26.17 -13.91 -1.71
CA HIS A 33 27.24 -13.78 -0.72
C HIS A 33 27.79 -12.35 -0.59
N ARG A 34 27.78 -11.57 -1.68
CA ARG A 34 28.18 -10.15 -1.67
C ARG A 34 27.20 -9.31 -0.87
N TRP A 35 25.90 -9.63 -0.90
CA TRP A 35 24.89 -8.97 -0.10
C TRP A 35 25.01 -9.30 1.38
N LEU A 36 25.24 -10.58 1.70
CA LEU A 36 25.45 -11.07 3.07
C LEU A 36 26.66 -10.39 3.73
N ALA A 37 27.74 -10.16 2.96
CA ALA A 37 28.95 -9.50 3.46
C ALA A 37 28.89 -7.96 3.39
N SER A 38 27.87 -7.37 2.77
CA SER A 38 27.80 -5.93 2.56
C SER A 38 27.38 -5.19 3.84
N PRO A 39 28.02 -4.06 4.18
CA PRO A 39 27.54 -3.19 5.26
C PRO A 39 26.18 -2.54 4.94
N ARG A 40 25.74 -2.61 3.67
CA ARG A 40 24.41 -2.18 3.23
C ARG A 40 23.39 -3.32 3.22
N GLY A 41 23.86 -4.54 3.44
CA GLY A 41 23.08 -5.77 3.45
C GLY A 41 21.96 -5.70 4.48
N ARG A 42 20.77 -6.13 4.06
CA ARG A 42 19.59 -6.25 4.93
C ARG A 42 18.67 -7.35 4.42
N ALA A 43 17.77 -7.81 5.27
CA ALA A 43 16.77 -8.77 4.85
C ALA A 43 15.89 -8.21 3.73
N LEU A 44 15.51 -9.08 2.80
CA LEU A 44 14.49 -8.84 1.79
C LEU A 44 13.11 -8.70 2.44
N SER A 45 12.88 -9.46 3.52
CA SER A 45 11.62 -9.53 4.25
C SER A 45 11.85 -9.95 5.70
N VAL A 46 10.94 -9.57 6.58
CA VAL A 46 10.80 -10.21 7.91
C VAL A 46 10.60 -11.72 7.78
N SER A 47 9.90 -12.20 6.74
CA SER A 47 9.67 -13.63 6.50
C SER A 47 10.81 -14.33 5.74
N LEU A 48 11.76 -13.57 5.19
CA LEU A 48 12.95 -14.05 4.49
C LEU A 48 14.19 -13.40 5.13
N PRO A 49 14.60 -13.81 6.35
CA PRO A 49 15.70 -13.18 7.07
C PRO A 49 17.03 -13.33 6.32
N LEU A 50 17.95 -12.38 6.53
CA LEU A 50 19.26 -12.33 5.88
C LEU A 50 20.17 -13.46 6.40
N THR A 51 20.09 -14.63 5.76
CA THR A 51 20.87 -15.84 6.09
C THR A 51 21.45 -16.45 4.81
N ASP A 52 22.48 -17.28 4.92
CA ASP A 52 23.04 -18.06 3.81
C ASP A 52 22.15 -19.25 3.39
N GLU A 53 21.20 -19.65 4.23
CA GLU A 53 20.24 -20.71 3.96
C GLU A 53 19.36 -20.45 2.72
N ILE A 54 19.15 -21.50 1.91
CA ILE A 54 18.18 -21.48 0.83
C ILE A 54 16.77 -21.60 1.42
N ARG A 55 15.93 -20.60 1.17
CA ARG A 55 14.51 -20.61 1.57
C ARG A 55 13.67 -21.18 0.43
N SER A 56 12.61 -21.92 0.77
CA SER A 56 11.66 -22.48 -0.21
C SER A 56 10.28 -22.66 0.41
N GLY A 57 9.29 -22.98 -0.42
CA GLY A 57 7.91 -23.22 -0.01
C GLY A 57 7.08 -21.95 0.07
N ASP A 58 5.94 -22.04 0.77
CA ASP A 58 4.85 -21.06 0.74
C ASP A 58 5.28 -19.62 1.05
N VAL A 59 6.29 -19.44 1.91
CA VAL A 59 6.80 -18.10 2.25
C VAL A 59 7.46 -17.42 1.06
N VAL A 60 8.26 -18.15 0.27
CA VAL A 60 8.89 -17.63 -0.94
C VAL A 60 7.81 -17.35 -1.99
N ASP A 61 6.91 -18.31 -2.20
CA ASP A 61 5.81 -18.17 -3.16
C ASP A 61 4.95 -16.93 -2.83
N ALA A 62 4.52 -16.79 -1.58
CA ALA A 62 3.72 -15.67 -1.11
C ALA A 62 4.45 -14.33 -1.23
N TRP A 63 5.73 -14.25 -0.85
CA TRP A 63 6.46 -12.99 -0.85
C TRP A 63 6.57 -12.40 -2.26
N PHE A 64 6.97 -13.24 -3.22
CA PHE A 64 7.12 -12.83 -4.63
C PHE A 64 5.77 -12.64 -5.33
N GLU A 65 4.73 -13.39 -4.96
CA GLU A 65 3.38 -13.17 -5.47
C GLU A 65 2.81 -11.81 -5.06
N ASN A 66 3.08 -11.34 -3.84
CA ASN A 66 2.58 -10.04 -3.35
C ASN A 66 3.16 -8.82 -4.09
N LEU A 67 4.22 -9.01 -4.89
CA LEU A 67 4.72 -7.96 -5.79
C LEU A 67 3.82 -7.74 -7.01
N LEU A 68 2.93 -8.68 -7.31
CA LEU A 68 2.11 -8.71 -8.51
C LEU A 68 0.70 -8.14 -8.25
N PRO A 69 -0.03 -7.75 -9.30
CA PRO A 69 -1.44 -7.40 -9.17
C PRO A 69 -2.26 -8.54 -8.56
N ASP A 70 -3.25 -8.19 -7.72
CA ASP A 70 -4.11 -9.16 -7.03
C ASP A 70 -5.18 -9.77 -7.94
N ASN A 71 -5.47 -9.12 -9.08
CA ASN A 71 -6.57 -9.47 -9.97
C ASN A 71 -6.12 -10.39 -11.10
N ASP A 72 -6.70 -11.59 -11.18
CA ASP A 72 -6.37 -12.58 -12.21
C ASP A 72 -6.64 -12.11 -13.64
N THR A 73 -7.67 -11.29 -13.86
CA THR A 73 -7.94 -10.68 -15.17
C THR A 73 -6.81 -9.75 -15.59
N ILE A 74 -6.24 -8.99 -14.64
CA ILE A 74 -5.07 -8.14 -14.90
C ILE A 74 -3.84 -9.02 -15.19
N ARG A 75 -3.64 -10.09 -14.42
CA ARG A 75 -2.54 -11.06 -14.67
C ARG A 75 -2.65 -11.70 -16.05
N GLN A 76 -3.85 -12.07 -16.49
CA GLN A 76 -4.06 -12.63 -17.82
C GLN A 76 -3.81 -11.61 -18.92
N ALA A 77 -4.27 -10.37 -18.75
CA ALA A 77 -4.00 -9.33 -19.74
C ALA A 77 -2.50 -9.00 -19.85
N ILE A 78 -1.73 -9.13 -18.77
CA ILE A 78 -0.27 -9.03 -18.78
C ILE A 78 0.35 -10.15 -19.63
N VAL A 79 -0.13 -11.38 -19.52
CA VAL A 79 0.27 -12.51 -20.38
C VAL A 79 0.02 -12.17 -21.85
N ASP A 80 -1.20 -11.78 -22.18
CA ASP A 80 -1.64 -11.58 -23.56
C ASP A 80 -0.90 -10.41 -24.23
N ARG A 81 -0.57 -9.34 -23.48
CA ARG A 81 0.07 -8.15 -24.04
C ARG A 81 1.59 -8.19 -24.08
N LEU A 82 2.22 -8.87 -23.11
CA LEU A 82 3.67 -8.79 -22.92
C LEU A 82 4.38 -10.11 -23.13
N GLY A 83 3.62 -11.16 -23.46
CA GLY A 83 4.16 -12.47 -23.76
C GLY A 83 4.78 -13.16 -22.55
N ALA A 84 4.27 -12.89 -21.33
CA ALA A 84 4.65 -13.71 -20.18
C ALA A 84 4.25 -15.17 -20.45
N ALA A 85 5.08 -16.13 -20.06
CA ALA A 85 4.85 -17.54 -20.41
C ALA A 85 3.57 -18.13 -19.75
N SER A 86 3.16 -17.58 -18.61
CA SER A 86 1.90 -17.91 -17.94
C SER A 86 1.51 -16.81 -16.94
N SER A 87 0.30 -16.88 -16.39
CA SER A 87 -0.18 -16.03 -15.31
C SER A 87 0.39 -16.40 -13.93
N LYS A 88 1.34 -17.34 -13.87
CA LYS A 88 1.98 -17.76 -12.61
C LYS A 88 3.02 -16.73 -12.16
N PRO A 89 3.23 -16.57 -10.84
CA PRO A 89 4.06 -15.49 -10.30
C PRO A 89 5.46 -15.38 -10.91
N PHE A 90 6.20 -16.49 -10.96
CA PHE A 90 7.55 -16.50 -11.53
C PHE A 90 7.59 -16.00 -12.98
N ASP A 91 6.62 -16.41 -13.80
CA ASP A 91 6.57 -16.06 -15.23
C ASP A 91 6.13 -14.61 -15.44
N LEU A 92 5.25 -14.09 -14.59
CA LEU A 92 4.91 -12.67 -14.58
C LEU A 92 6.13 -11.83 -14.16
N LEU A 93 6.87 -12.24 -13.13
CA LEU A 93 8.05 -11.51 -12.66
C LEU A 93 9.18 -11.42 -13.70
N THR A 94 9.27 -12.32 -14.68
CA THR A 94 10.26 -12.18 -15.77
C THR A 94 10.02 -10.94 -16.62
N VAL A 95 8.77 -10.48 -16.68
CA VAL A 95 8.35 -9.30 -17.45
C VAL A 95 8.23 -8.08 -16.54
N LEU A 96 7.65 -8.27 -15.34
CA LEU A 96 7.27 -7.19 -14.41
C LEU A 96 8.33 -6.78 -13.43
N GLY A 97 9.33 -7.63 -13.19
CA GLY A 97 10.30 -7.45 -12.12
C GLY A 97 11.17 -6.19 -12.23
N ARG A 98 11.03 -5.36 -13.26
CA ARG A 98 11.92 -4.23 -13.53
C ARG A 98 11.62 -2.97 -12.69
N ASP A 99 10.37 -2.76 -12.26
CA ASP A 99 9.98 -1.70 -11.31
C ASP A 99 8.82 -2.15 -10.42
N CYS A 100 9.14 -2.92 -9.39
CA CYS A 100 8.21 -3.34 -8.34
C CYS A 100 8.04 -2.26 -7.25
N VAL A 101 7.04 -2.43 -6.40
CA VAL A 101 6.97 -1.76 -5.09
C VAL A 101 8.23 -2.07 -4.28
N GLY A 102 8.74 -1.08 -3.55
CA GLY A 102 10.01 -1.18 -2.83
C GLY A 102 11.21 -1.02 -3.75
N ALA A 103 12.30 -1.73 -3.43
CA ALA A 103 13.58 -1.60 -4.13
C ALA A 103 14.00 -2.81 -4.95
N LEU A 104 13.26 -3.92 -4.89
CA LEU A 104 13.64 -5.13 -5.59
C LEU A 104 13.41 -4.96 -7.09
N THR A 105 14.42 -5.32 -7.87
CA THR A 105 14.31 -5.52 -9.31
C THR A 105 14.78 -6.93 -9.67
N LEU A 106 14.05 -7.60 -10.55
CA LEU A 106 14.33 -8.95 -11.02
C LEU A 106 14.65 -8.94 -12.51
N GLN A 107 15.65 -9.71 -12.90
CA GLN A 107 16.06 -9.88 -14.30
C GLN A 107 16.67 -11.26 -14.54
N SER A 108 16.66 -11.72 -15.79
CA SER A 108 17.21 -13.02 -16.16
C SER A 108 18.76 -13.04 -16.24
N ASN A 109 19.40 -11.87 -16.33
CA ASN A 109 20.86 -11.75 -16.40
C ASN A 109 21.47 -11.57 -14.99
N SER A 110 22.58 -12.25 -14.73
CA SER A 110 23.32 -12.18 -13.46
C SER A 110 24.12 -10.90 -13.29
N GLU A 111 24.48 -10.25 -14.40
CA GLU A 111 25.23 -9.00 -14.35
C GLU A 111 24.29 -7.82 -14.05
N PRO A 112 24.63 -6.95 -13.09
CA PRO A 112 23.85 -5.76 -12.84
C PRO A 112 23.83 -4.92 -14.12
N SER A 113 22.62 -4.59 -14.58
CA SER A 113 22.48 -3.58 -15.62
C SER A 113 22.91 -2.26 -14.99
N THR A 114 24.08 -1.71 -15.34
CA THR A 114 24.54 -0.41 -14.82
C THR A 114 23.41 0.60 -14.91
N SER A 115 23.11 1.30 -13.80
CA SER A 115 22.16 2.41 -13.80
C SER A 115 22.63 3.44 -14.83
N ALA A 116 22.05 3.39 -16.02
CA ALA A 116 22.21 4.46 -17.00
C ALA A 116 21.76 5.77 -16.35
N ALA A 117 22.25 6.89 -16.89
CA ALA A 117 21.73 8.21 -16.57
C ALA A 117 20.19 8.22 -16.61
N MET A 118 19.57 9.08 -15.80
CA MET A 118 18.12 9.28 -15.78
C MET A 118 17.56 9.38 -17.22
N ALA A 119 16.93 8.31 -17.67
CA ALA A 119 16.33 8.24 -19.00
C ALA A 119 14.85 8.58 -18.82
N THR A 120 14.46 9.76 -19.28
CA THR A 120 13.11 10.32 -19.09
C THR A 120 12.68 11.07 -20.35
N GLN A 121 11.37 11.08 -20.60
CA GLN A 121 10.76 11.92 -21.63
C GLN A 121 9.79 12.90 -20.95
N PRO A 122 9.95 14.23 -21.15
CA PRO A 122 8.99 15.20 -20.64
C PRO A 122 7.60 14.96 -21.23
N LEU A 123 6.57 15.17 -20.42
CA LEU A 123 5.17 15.06 -20.85
C LEU A 123 4.49 16.42 -20.75
N GLU A 124 3.73 16.76 -21.79
CA GLU A 124 2.77 17.85 -21.78
C GLU A 124 1.46 17.41 -21.09
N GLU A 125 0.66 18.36 -20.62
CA GLU A 125 -0.58 18.05 -19.89
C GLU A 125 -1.57 17.18 -20.69
N SER A 126 -1.66 17.39 -22.00
CA SER A 126 -2.53 16.58 -22.89
C SER A 126 -2.04 15.14 -23.04
N GLU A 127 -0.73 14.92 -22.98
CA GLU A 127 -0.16 13.56 -23.00
C GLU A 127 -0.41 12.84 -21.67
N ILE A 128 -0.37 13.57 -20.55
CA ILE A 128 -0.74 13.04 -19.22
C ILE A 128 -2.24 12.70 -19.19
N GLU A 129 -3.10 13.58 -19.69
CA GLU A 129 -4.54 13.32 -19.82
C GLU A 129 -4.80 12.03 -20.61
N GLN A 130 -4.14 11.89 -21.77
CA GLN A 130 -4.30 10.70 -22.60
C GLN A 130 -3.78 9.44 -21.90
N LEU A 131 -2.65 9.51 -21.19
CA LEU A 131 -2.13 8.40 -20.38
C LEU A 131 -3.14 7.95 -19.31
N ILE A 132 -3.80 8.90 -18.64
CA ILE A 132 -4.83 8.61 -17.63
C ILE A 132 -6.04 7.95 -18.29
N ASN A 133 -6.50 8.43 -19.45
CA ASN A 133 -7.61 7.83 -20.19
C ASN A 133 -7.28 6.40 -20.65
N ASP A 134 -6.08 6.18 -21.19
CA ASP A 134 -5.59 4.86 -21.60
C ASP A 134 -5.53 3.90 -20.39
N THR A 135 -5.31 4.42 -19.18
CA THR A 135 -5.30 3.64 -17.93
C THR A 135 -6.68 3.06 -17.63
N ARG A 136 -7.73 3.88 -17.79
CA ARG A 136 -9.12 3.51 -17.56
C ARG A 136 -9.65 2.57 -18.63
N LEU A 137 -9.44 2.90 -19.90
CA LEU A 137 -10.02 2.16 -21.04
C LEU A 137 -9.49 0.73 -21.15
N HIS A 138 -8.26 0.50 -20.71
CA HIS A 138 -7.59 -0.77 -20.87
C HIS A 138 -7.53 -1.61 -19.59
N ASN A 139 -8.04 -1.13 -18.44
CA ASN A 139 -7.85 -1.73 -17.11
C ASN A 139 -6.38 -2.02 -16.74
N ILE A 140 -5.42 -1.41 -17.45
CA ILE A 140 -4.00 -1.78 -17.34
C ILE A 140 -3.14 -0.52 -17.49
N LEU A 141 -2.95 0.18 -16.37
CA LEU A 141 -1.82 1.06 -16.06
C LEU A 141 -1.42 2.15 -17.10
N GLY A 142 -2.25 2.47 -18.10
CA GLY A 142 -2.02 3.60 -19.02
C GLY A 142 -1.36 3.26 -20.35
N MET A 143 -1.48 2.02 -20.83
CA MET A 143 -0.63 1.57 -21.95
C MET A 143 -1.21 1.81 -23.35
N ARG A 144 -0.33 2.21 -24.29
CA ARG A 144 -0.51 2.01 -25.74
C ARG A 144 0.26 0.78 -26.24
N ALA A 145 -0.16 0.23 -27.37
CA ALA A 145 0.54 -0.88 -28.03
C ALA A 145 1.99 -0.46 -28.41
N GLY A 146 3.00 -1.19 -27.93
CA GLY A 146 4.42 -0.94 -28.21
C GLY A 146 5.23 -0.32 -27.08
N ASP A 147 4.59 0.15 -26.00
CA ASP A 147 5.30 0.68 -24.82
C ASP A 147 5.82 -0.46 -23.92
N PRO A 148 7.09 -0.42 -23.46
CA PRO A 148 7.61 -1.44 -22.56
C PRO A 148 6.97 -1.31 -21.18
N PHE A 149 6.12 -2.28 -20.81
CA PHE A 149 5.52 -2.38 -19.48
C PHE A 149 6.58 -2.60 -18.40
N ARG A 150 6.49 -1.84 -17.30
CA ARG A 150 7.50 -1.93 -16.22
C ARG A 150 6.97 -1.78 -14.79
N LEU A 151 5.73 -1.32 -14.58
CA LEU A 151 5.21 -1.04 -13.24
C LEU A 151 4.43 -2.22 -12.67
N SER A 152 4.97 -2.84 -11.64
CA SER A 152 4.23 -3.76 -10.77
C SER A 152 3.78 -3.00 -9.52
N LEU A 153 2.65 -2.30 -9.62
CA LEU A 153 1.99 -1.70 -8.47
C LEU A 153 0.88 -2.64 -7.99
N ALA A 154 0.94 -3.04 -6.73
CA ALA A 154 -0.11 -3.84 -6.10
C ALA A 154 -1.40 -3.02 -5.88
N GLY A 155 -2.52 -3.73 -5.66
CA GLY A 155 -3.85 -3.17 -5.43
C GLY A 155 -4.81 -3.29 -6.62
N ALA A 156 -6.11 -3.09 -6.37
CA ALA A 156 -7.19 -3.33 -7.34
C ALA A 156 -7.60 -2.09 -8.15
N GLN A 157 -7.22 -0.88 -7.70
CA GLN A 157 -7.56 0.38 -8.37
C GLN A 157 -6.66 0.65 -9.58
N GLU A 158 -7.28 1.13 -10.66
CA GLU A 158 -6.61 1.68 -11.83
C GLU A 158 -5.67 2.83 -11.42
N LYS A 159 -4.39 2.72 -11.76
CA LYS A 159 -3.39 3.74 -11.43
C LYS A 159 -2.31 3.77 -12.50
N THR A 160 -1.59 4.87 -12.62
CA THR A 160 -0.33 4.93 -13.38
C THR A 160 0.74 5.58 -12.51
N ALA A 161 1.97 5.73 -13.00
CA ALA A 161 3.02 6.36 -12.23
C ALA A 161 4.01 7.11 -13.13
N LEU A 162 4.42 8.29 -12.67
CA LEU A 162 5.30 9.21 -13.38
C LEU A 162 6.49 9.64 -12.52
N THR A 163 7.48 10.24 -13.17
CA THR A 163 8.68 10.78 -12.53
C THR A 163 8.57 12.30 -12.50
N TRP A 164 8.61 12.90 -11.31
CA TRP A 164 8.83 14.33 -11.14
C TRP A 164 10.33 14.58 -11.18
N TRP A 165 10.80 15.20 -12.27
CA TRP A 165 12.22 15.46 -12.48
C TRP A 165 12.39 16.79 -13.20
N GLN A 166 13.37 17.58 -12.77
CA GLN A 166 13.63 18.91 -13.34
C GLN A 166 12.37 19.79 -13.40
N GLN A 167 11.57 19.75 -12.33
CA GLN A 167 10.31 20.51 -12.18
C GLN A 167 9.25 20.21 -13.25
N ARG A 168 9.27 19.02 -13.84
CA ARG A 168 8.28 18.59 -14.83
C ARG A 168 7.88 17.13 -14.62
N TRP A 169 6.67 16.80 -15.04
CA TRP A 169 6.24 15.41 -15.16
C TRP A 169 6.94 14.75 -16.35
N GLN A 170 7.49 13.57 -16.10
CA GLN A 170 8.24 12.80 -17.08
C GLN A 170 7.74 11.35 -17.14
N LYS A 171 7.65 10.83 -18.35
CA LYS A 171 7.55 9.39 -18.61
C LYS A 171 8.91 8.75 -18.32
N PRO A 172 9.01 7.82 -17.35
CA PRO A 172 10.26 7.10 -17.10
C PRO A 172 10.59 6.19 -18.29
N LEU A 173 11.84 6.22 -18.74
CA LEU A 173 12.42 5.30 -19.70
C LEU A 173 13.44 4.39 -19.01
N GLY A 174 13.88 3.32 -19.69
CA GLY A 174 14.76 2.31 -19.10
C GLY A 174 14.36 1.84 -17.69
N ARG A 175 15.31 1.92 -16.75
CA ARG A 175 15.15 1.54 -15.34
C ARG A 175 14.87 2.74 -14.43
N THR A 176 14.60 3.92 -15.01
CA THR A 176 14.32 5.13 -14.25
C THR A 176 13.14 4.90 -13.32
N PRO A 177 13.30 5.05 -11.99
CA PRO A 177 12.20 4.84 -11.06
C PRO A 177 11.15 5.94 -11.21
N THR A 178 9.88 5.56 -11.13
CA THR A 178 8.79 6.50 -10.87
C THR A 178 8.92 7.11 -9.47
N THR A 179 8.31 8.28 -9.27
CA THR A 179 8.31 9.02 -8.00
C THR A 179 6.92 9.29 -7.45
N HIS A 180 5.89 9.25 -8.31
CA HIS A 180 4.51 9.55 -7.93
C HIS A 180 3.56 8.54 -8.59
N ILE A 181 2.50 8.20 -7.87
CA ILE A 181 1.41 7.35 -8.33
C ILE A 181 0.22 8.25 -8.64
N PHE A 182 -0.36 8.08 -9.82
CA PHE A 182 -1.51 8.81 -10.31
C PHE A 182 -2.72 7.90 -10.19
N LYS A 183 -3.69 8.29 -9.35
CA LYS A 183 -4.93 7.55 -9.10
C LYS A 183 -6.11 8.35 -9.64
N PRO A 184 -6.64 8.02 -10.83
CA PRO A 184 -7.91 8.56 -11.28
C PRO A 184 -9.08 8.10 -10.39
N PRO A 185 -10.23 8.80 -10.43
CA PRO A 185 -11.45 8.34 -9.78
C PRO A 185 -11.78 6.89 -10.13
N ILE A 186 -12.11 6.09 -9.13
CA ILE A 186 -12.47 4.68 -9.30
C ILE A 186 -13.70 4.58 -10.21
N SER A 187 -13.52 3.89 -11.34
CA SER A 187 -14.59 3.64 -12.30
C SER A 187 -15.63 2.67 -11.69
N PRO A 188 -16.94 2.98 -11.74
CA PRO A 188 -17.96 2.03 -11.29
C PRO A 188 -17.92 0.76 -12.14
N ARG A 189 -17.98 -0.41 -11.50
CA ARG A 189 -18.10 -1.68 -12.23
C ARG A 189 -19.48 -1.77 -12.86
N ARG A 190 -19.59 -2.37 -14.04
CA ARG A 190 -20.91 -2.55 -14.70
C ARG A 190 -21.87 -3.30 -13.76
N GLY A 191 -22.98 -2.67 -13.42
CA GLY A 191 -24.01 -3.23 -12.52
C GLY A 191 -23.74 -3.02 -11.03
N ASP A 192 -22.66 -2.35 -10.65
CA ASP A 192 -22.41 -1.97 -9.26
C ASP A 192 -23.17 -0.67 -8.93
N PRO A 193 -24.06 -0.67 -7.91
CA PRO A 193 -24.80 0.53 -7.50
C PRO A 193 -23.92 1.59 -6.80
N LEU A 194 -22.64 1.30 -6.54
CA LEU A 194 -21.74 2.18 -5.82
C LEU A 194 -21.05 3.19 -6.76
N ASP A 195 -21.33 4.48 -6.56
CA ASP A 195 -20.63 5.57 -7.23
C ASP A 195 -19.40 6.00 -6.42
N LEU A 196 -18.22 5.71 -6.95
CA LEU A 196 -16.92 6.06 -6.37
C LEU A 196 -16.23 7.23 -7.11
N SER A 197 -16.99 8.04 -7.83
CA SER A 197 -16.48 9.21 -8.56
C SER A 197 -15.75 10.22 -7.68
N SER A 198 -16.09 10.31 -6.39
CA SER A 198 -15.41 11.17 -5.41
C SER A 198 -14.18 10.55 -4.74
N SER A 199 -13.71 9.38 -5.19
CA SER A 199 -12.57 8.66 -4.56
C SER A 199 -11.27 9.48 -4.49
N VAL A 200 -11.02 10.37 -5.45
CA VAL A 200 -9.87 11.29 -5.41
C VAL A 200 -9.96 12.23 -4.21
N ASP A 201 -11.11 12.88 -4.04
CA ASP A 201 -11.37 13.81 -2.95
C ASP A 201 -11.35 13.09 -1.61
N ASN A 202 -11.97 11.92 -1.54
CA ASN A 202 -12.04 11.09 -0.36
C ASN A 202 -10.66 10.70 0.15
N GLU A 203 -9.82 10.11 -0.71
CA GLU A 203 -8.49 9.68 -0.30
C GLU A 203 -7.59 10.88 0.03
N TRP A 204 -7.63 11.96 -0.76
CA TRP A 204 -6.89 13.19 -0.44
C TRP A 204 -7.26 13.72 0.95
N PHE A 205 -8.56 13.83 1.24
CA PHE A 205 -9.05 14.36 2.51
C PHE A 205 -8.62 13.48 3.68
N CYS A 206 -8.74 12.16 3.54
CA CYS A 206 -8.31 11.22 4.57
C CYS A 206 -6.80 11.30 4.85
N LEU A 207 -5.95 11.38 3.81
CA LEU A 207 -4.50 11.53 3.99
C LEU A 207 -4.13 12.88 4.63
N ARG A 208 -4.82 13.96 4.24
CA ARG A 208 -4.62 15.28 4.84
C ARG A 208 -5.04 15.32 6.30
N TYR A 209 -6.18 14.72 6.63
CA TYR A 209 -6.66 14.57 8.01
C TYR A 209 -5.68 13.78 8.87
N LEU A 210 -5.17 12.63 8.39
CA LEU A 210 -4.18 11.82 9.12
C LEU A 210 -2.90 12.63 9.41
N THR A 211 -2.44 13.41 8.42
CA THR A 211 -1.27 14.30 8.59
C THR A 211 -1.54 15.38 9.64
N ALA A 212 -2.70 16.05 9.59
CA ALA A 212 -3.09 17.06 10.58
C ALA A 212 -3.24 16.47 12.00
N LEU A 213 -3.68 15.21 12.09
CA LEU A 213 -3.76 14.44 13.33
C LEU A 213 -2.37 14.02 13.86
N GLY A 214 -1.30 14.24 13.10
CA GLY A 214 0.08 13.92 13.47
C GLY A 214 0.46 12.45 13.23
N LEU A 215 -0.32 11.71 12.45
CA LEU A 215 0.06 10.39 11.96
C LEU A 215 0.86 10.54 10.66
N PRO A 216 1.91 9.73 10.46
CA PRO A 216 2.65 9.77 9.20
C PRO A 216 1.76 9.23 8.08
N ALA A 217 1.49 10.05 7.07
CA ALA A 217 0.71 9.65 5.89
C ALA A 217 1.44 10.05 4.61
N ALA A 218 1.14 9.37 3.51
CA ALA A 218 1.68 9.69 2.20
C ALA A 218 1.26 11.11 1.77
N GLU A 219 2.23 11.88 1.26
CA GLU A 219 1.95 13.19 0.68
C GLU A 219 1.13 13.00 -0.60
N ALA A 220 0.04 13.76 -0.74
CA ALA A 220 -0.83 13.70 -1.90
C ALA A 220 -1.38 15.08 -2.29
N GLU A 221 -1.57 15.27 -3.60
CA GLU A 221 -2.16 16.46 -4.19
C GLU A 221 -3.28 16.07 -5.17
N ILE A 222 -4.27 16.95 -5.32
CA ILE A 222 -5.28 16.85 -6.37
C ILE A 222 -4.80 17.69 -7.54
N ALA A 223 -4.80 17.11 -8.74
CA ALA A 223 -4.48 17.82 -9.97
C ALA A 223 -5.52 17.51 -11.05
N ARG A 224 -5.54 18.37 -12.07
CA ARG A 224 -6.37 18.20 -13.26
C ARG A 224 -5.51 18.28 -14.51
N PHE A 225 -5.69 17.30 -15.41
CA PHE A 225 -5.09 17.28 -16.74
C PHE A 225 -6.24 17.18 -17.76
N GLY A 226 -6.55 18.30 -18.41
CA GLY A 226 -7.75 18.44 -19.23
C GLY A 226 -9.03 18.08 -18.45
N ALA A 227 -9.77 17.07 -18.92
CA ALA A 227 -10.99 16.60 -18.25
C ALA A 227 -10.70 15.70 -17.03
N GLN A 228 -9.48 15.17 -16.89
CA GLN A 228 -9.15 14.16 -15.89
C GLN A 228 -8.72 14.80 -14.57
N LYS A 229 -9.56 14.66 -13.54
CA LYS A 229 -9.19 14.89 -12.14
C LYS A 229 -8.45 13.66 -11.60
N VAL A 230 -7.34 13.84 -10.90
CA VAL A 230 -6.48 12.75 -10.42
C VAL A 230 -5.91 13.07 -9.04
N LEU A 231 -5.76 12.04 -8.19
CA LEU A 231 -4.94 12.09 -7.00
C LEU A 231 -3.50 11.72 -7.36
N ILE A 232 -2.54 12.59 -7.08
CA ILE A 232 -1.11 12.33 -7.23
C ILE A 232 -0.54 12.05 -5.85
N VAL A 233 -0.06 10.83 -5.63
CA VAL A 233 0.52 10.38 -4.36
C VAL A 233 2.03 10.24 -4.52
N LYS A 234 2.80 10.94 -3.69
CA LYS A 234 4.25 10.84 -3.67
C LYS A 234 4.69 9.50 -3.07
N ARG A 235 5.56 8.81 -3.79
CA ARG A 235 6.11 7.52 -3.37
C ARG A 235 7.12 7.71 -2.25
N PHE A 236 6.83 7.15 -1.08
CA PHE A 236 7.74 7.11 0.06
C PHE A 236 8.77 5.97 -0.02
N ASP A 237 8.65 5.06 -1.00
CA ASP A 237 9.67 4.06 -1.36
C ASP A 237 10.70 4.58 -2.38
N ARG A 238 10.80 5.91 -2.53
CA ARG A 238 11.69 6.58 -3.49
C ARG A 238 12.36 7.77 -2.80
N ARG A 239 13.64 8.01 -3.09
CA ARG A 239 14.39 9.17 -2.57
C ARG A 239 15.29 9.77 -3.64
N ILE A 240 15.18 11.07 -3.86
CA ILE A 240 16.07 11.82 -4.74
C ILE A 240 17.30 12.25 -3.95
N ILE A 241 18.49 11.91 -4.44
CA ILE A 241 19.78 12.34 -3.87
C ILE A 241 20.68 12.73 -5.05
N GLY A 242 21.03 14.02 -5.14
CA GLY A 242 21.75 14.55 -6.30
C GLY A 242 20.98 14.29 -7.59
N GLU A 243 21.66 13.75 -8.60
CA GLU A 243 21.09 13.44 -9.92
C GLU A 243 20.49 12.02 -10.04
N ARG A 244 20.20 11.37 -8.91
CA ARG A 244 19.71 10.00 -8.88
C ARG A 244 18.47 9.82 -8.01
N ILE A 245 17.58 8.95 -8.49
CA ILE A 245 16.43 8.45 -7.74
C ILE A 245 16.77 7.06 -7.20
N TYR A 246 16.81 6.93 -5.89
CA TYR A 246 17.04 5.67 -5.18
C TYR A 246 15.70 5.01 -4.84
N ARG A 247 15.60 3.71 -5.06
CA ARG A 247 14.49 2.90 -4.53
C ARG A 247 14.82 2.48 -3.11
N LEU A 248 13.85 2.62 -2.21
CA LEU A 248 13.96 2.23 -0.82
C LEU A 248 13.28 0.87 -0.59
N PRO A 249 13.95 -0.10 0.06
CA PRO A 249 13.37 -1.39 0.37
C PRO A 249 12.09 -1.25 1.21
N GLN A 250 11.01 -1.89 0.77
CA GLN A 250 9.71 -1.89 1.43
C GLN A 250 9.00 -3.22 1.20
N GLU A 251 8.18 -3.64 2.16
CA GLU A 251 7.22 -4.74 2.03
C GLU A 251 5.92 -4.46 2.77
N ASP A 252 4.83 -5.16 2.43
CA ASP A 252 3.56 -5.12 3.17
C ASP A 252 3.46 -6.19 4.28
N PHE A 253 2.44 -6.14 5.14
CA PHE A 253 2.30 -7.14 6.22
C PHE A 253 1.86 -8.53 5.76
N CYS A 254 1.32 -8.69 4.54
CA CYS A 254 1.17 -10.03 3.97
C CYS A 254 2.54 -10.63 3.69
N GLN A 255 3.45 -9.86 3.07
CA GLN A 255 4.83 -10.25 2.82
C GLN A 255 5.61 -10.52 4.12
N ALA A 256 5.54 -9.60 5.09
CA ALA A 256 6.26 -9.72 6.35
C ALA A 256 5.84 -10.96 7.16
N LEU A 257 4.60 -11.43 7.00
CA LEU A 257 4.04 -12.60 7.68
C LEU A 257 3.92 -13.84 6.79
N GLY A 258 4.47 -13.83 5.58
CA GLY A 258 4.47 -14.96 4.65
C GLY A 258 3.07 -15.39 4.20
N LYS A 259 2.14 -14.44 4.03
CA LYS A 259 0.76 -14.67 3.58
C LYS A 259 0.58 -14.32 2.11
N ALA A 260 -0.10 -15.19 1.37
CA ALA A 260 -0.42 -14.95 -0.04
C ALA A 260 -1.38 -13.76 -0.19
N SER A 261 -1.34 -13.08 -1.35
CA SER A 261 -2.09 -11.84 -1.55
C SER A 261 -3.61 -12.01 -1.43
N GLY A 262 -4.15 -13.16 -1.84
CA GLY A 262 -5.57 -13.50 -1.71
C GLY A 262 -6.09 -13.56 -0.26
N SER A 263 -5.19 -13.72 0.72
CA SER A 263 -5.50 -13.73 2.14
C SER A 263 -5.22 -12.37 2.80
N LYS A 264 -5.42 -11.24 2.12
CA LYS A 264 -5.13 -9.91 2.71
C LYS A 264 -6.07 -9.51 3.85
N TYR A 265 -7.31 -10.00 3.84
CA TYR A 265 -8.32 -9.71 4.88
C TYR A 265 -8.25 -10.72 6.02
N GLU A 266 -8.39 -10.25 7.26
CA GLU A 266 -8.39 -11.11 8.45
C GLU A 266 -9.49 -12.19 8.36
N SER A 267 -10.68 -11.82 7.87
CA SER A 267 -11.81 -12.73 7.67
C SER A 267 -11.53 -13.87 6.69
N HIS A 268 -10.51 -13.74 5.84
CA HIS A 268 -10.09 -14.71 4.83
C HIS A 268 -8.71 -15.32 5.16
N GLY A 269 -8.36 -15.39 6.44
CA GLY A 269 -7.12 -16.02 6.91
C GLY A 269 -5.87 -15.13 6.86
N GLY A 270 -6.07 -13.84 6.62
CA GLY A 270 -5.01 -12.84 6.63
C GLY A 270 -4.48 -12.46 8.00
N PRO A 271 -3.41 -11.65 8.04
CA PRO A 271 -2.88 -11.11 9.28
C PRO A 271 -3.95 -10.37 10.10
N ASP A 272 -4.06 -10.72 11.38
CA ASP A 272 -4.82 -9.94 12.35
C ASP A 272 -3.93 -8.87 13.02
N ALA A 273 -4.56 -7.96 13.77
CA ALA A 273 -3.85 -6.88 14.45
C ALA A 273 -2.78 -7.39 15.44
N ARG A 274 -2.95 -8.58 16.04
CA ARG A 274 -1.96 -9.15 16.97
C ARG A 274 -0.73 -9.67 16.23
N ALA A 275 -0.91 -10.29 15.07
CA ALA A 275 0.20 -10.72 14.23
C ALA A 275 1.04 -9.51 13.77
N ILE A 276 0.37 -8.44 13.31
CA ILE A 276 1.04 -7.19 12.93
C ILE A 276 1.78 -6.55 14.11
N ALA A 277 1.12 -6.40 15.26
CA ALA A 277 1.78 -5.93 16.49
C ALA A 277 2.95 -6.82 16.94
N GLY A 278 2.90 -8.12 16.61
CA GLY A 278 3.99 -9.07 16.85
C GLY A 278 5.25 -8.76 16.07
N VAL A 279 5.11 -8.32 14.83
CA VAL A 279 6.23 -7.86 14.00
C VAL A 279 6.72 -6.49 14.48
N LEU A 280 5.81 -5.55 14.74
CA LEU A 280 6.18 -4.19 15.18
C LEU A 280 6.94 -4.16 16.52
N ARG A 281 6.76 -5.17 17.38
CA ARG A 281 7.55 -5.33 18.62
C ARG A 281 9.07 -5.45 18.40
N TYR A 282 9.48 -5.83 17.20
CA TYR A 282 10.90 -5.96 16.82
C TYR A 282 11.32 -4.90 15.80
N ALA A 283 10.50 -3.86 15.58
CA ALA A 283 10.91 -2.69 14.82
C ALA A 283 12.03 -1.91 15.55
N LEU A 284 12.63 -0.96 14.86
CA LEU A 284 13.69 -0.10 15.43
C LEU A 284 13.18 0.78 16.58
N ASP A 285 11.92 1.22 16.51
CA ASP A 285 11.24 1.98 17.55
C ASP A 285 9.86 1.33 17.81
N PRO A 286 9.82 0.22 18.59
CA PRO A 286 8.61 -0.55 18.78
C PRO A 286 7.45 0.24 19.39
N GLU A 287 7.74 1.13 20.34
CA GLU A 287 6.71 1.92 21.02
C GLU A 287 6.01 2.86 20.04
N LYS A 288 6.80 3.61 19.26
CA LYS A 288 6.28 4.53 18.25
C LYS A 288 5.49 3.81 17.15
N ASP A 289 6.01 2.71 16.62
CA ASP A 289 5.34 2.01 15.52
C ASP A 289 4.05 1.31 16.00
N LEU A 290 4.04 0.77 17.23
CA LEU A 290 2.82 0.24 17.86
C LEU A 290 1.80 1.35 18.14
N GLU A 291 2.24 2.52 18.59
CA GLU A 291 1.39 3.69 18.80
C GLU A 291 0.72 4.11 17.48
N ILE A 292 1.50 4.29 16.41
CA ILE A 292 0.97 4.66 15.08
C ILE A 292 -0.05 3.61 14.63
N PHE A 293 0.29 2.33 14.71
CA PHE A 293 -0.61 1.25 14.27
C PHE A 293 -1.91 1.19 15.09
N PHE A 294 -1.83 1.35 16.41
CA PHE A 294 -3.01 1.34 17.28
C PHE A 294 -3.90 2.56 17.04
N LYS A 295 -3.33 3.76 17.01
CA LYS A 295 -4.05 5.01 16.70
C LYS A 295 -4.71 4.91 15.32
N THR A 296 -4.01 4.36 14.33
CA THR A 296 -4.57 4.19 12.97
C THR A 296 -5.80 3.29 12.96
N GLN A 297 -5.80 2.17 13.68
CA GLN A 297 -6.99 1.30 13.77
C GLN A 297 -8.18 2.04 14.39
N PHE A 298 -7.94 2.82 15.45
CA PHE A 298 -8.97 3.65 16.08
C PHE A 298 -9.51 4.71 15.11
N VAL A 299 -8.62 5.39 14.39
CA VAL A 299 -8.97 6.40 13.40
C VAL A 299 -9.71 5.80 12.21
N PHE A 300 -9.33 4.61 11.72
CA PHE A 300 -10.06 3.92 10.65
C PHE A 300 -11.48 3.60 11.07
N TRP A 301 -11.70 3.22 12.33
CA TRP A 301 -13.06 3.08 12.86
C TRP A 301 -13.80 4.42 12.91
N LEU A 302 -13.17 5.50 13.36
CA LEU A 302 -13.79 6.84 13.34
C LEU A 302 -14.15 7.30 11.93
N LEU A 303 -13.33 7.00 10.92
CA LEU A 303 -13.55 7.35 9.52
C LEU A 303 -14.52 6.41 8.78
N ALA A 304 -14.95 5.31 9.42
CA ALA A 304 -15.56 4.18 8.70
C ALA A 304 -14.71 3.74 7.48
N ALA A 305 -13.38 3.73 7.63
CA ALA A 305 -12.43 3.27 6.63
C ALA A 305 -12.33 1.74 6.69
N ILE A 306 -13.13 1.07 5.85
CA ILE A 306 -13.37 -0.36 5.98
C ILE A 306 -12.34 -1.25 5.27
N ASP A 307 -11.50 -0.69 4.42
CA ASP A 307 -10.55 -1.45 3.59
C ASP A 307 -9.11 -1.43 4.14
N GLY A 308 -8.93 -1.10 5.43
CA GLY A 308 -7.64 -1.11 6.12
C GLY A 308 -7.09 -2.52 6.40
N HIS A 309 -6.82 -3.30 5.34
CA HIS A 309 -6.32 -4.68 5.41
C HIS A 309 -4.79 -4.77 5.48
N ALA A 310 -4.23 -5.97 5.64
CA ALA A 310 -2.80 -6.15 5.89
C ALA A 310 -1.86 -5.60 4.80
N LYS A 311 -2.32 -5.48 3.55
CA LYS A 311 -1.54 -4.87 2.46
C LYS A 311 -1.51 -3.32 2.47
N ASN A 312 -2.31 -2.67 3.32
CA ASN A 312 -2.35 -1.20 3.46
C ASN A 312 -1.45 -0.70 4.59
N PHE A 313 -0.66 -1.60 5.16
CA PHE A 313 0.39 -1.29 6.11
C PHE A 313 1.69 -1.90 5.55
N SER A 314 2.78 -1.14 5.59
CA SER A 314 4.08 -1.56 5.09
C SER A 314 5.21 -1.28 6.08
N LEU A 315 6.34 -1.94 5.87
CA LEU A 315 7.60 -1.73 6.57
C LEU A 315 8.67 -1.21 5.61
N HIS A 316 9.47 -0.24 6.05
CA HIS A 316 10.75 0.11 5.44
C HIS A 316 11.85 -0.80 5.96
N HIS A 317 12.67 -1.37 5.08
CA HIS A 317 13.87 -2.13 5.47
C HIS A 317 15.11 -1.23 5.45
N LEU A 318 15.60 -0.93 6.64
CA LEU A 318 16.79 -0.13 6.92
C LEU A 318 17.99 -1.07 7.18
N PRO A 319 19.24 -0.57 7.16
CA PRO A 319 20.40 -1.42 7.44
C PRO A 319 20.35 -2.08 8.83
N GLN A 320 19.77 -1.39 9.82
CA GLN A 320 19.76 -1.80 11.22
C GLN A 320 18.53 -2.62 11.62
N GLY A 321 17.52 -2.74 10.74
CA GLY A 321 16.20 -3.28 11.08
C GLY A 321 15.11 -2.68 10.21
N TYR A 322 13.89 -2.57 10.73
CA TYR A 322 12.76 -2.02 9.99
C TYR A 322 11.91 -1.09 10.85
N SER A 323 11.10 -0.27 10.17
CA SER A 323 10.10 0.60 10.80
C SER A 323 8.86 0.68 9.93
N LEU A 324 7.72 1.05 10.51
CA LEU A 324 6.48 1.28 9.77
C LEU A 324 6.65 2.39 8.72
N THR A 325 6.08 2.21 7.53
CA THR A 325 6.01 3.27 6.51
C THR A 325 4.92 4.29 6.87
N PRO A 326 4.86 5.45 6.19
CA PRO A 326 3.68 6.29 6.21
C PRO A 326 2.41 5.50 5.81
N LEU A 327 1.27 5.92 6.33
CA LEU A 327 -0.06 5.41 5.96
C LEU A 327 -0.44 5.84 4.54
N TYR A 328 -1.13 4.97 3.81
CA TYR A 328 -1.54 5.21 2.43
C TYR A 328 -2.84 4.47 2.13
N ASP A 329 -3.52 4.84 1.04
CA ASP A 329 -4.71 4.13 0.55
C ASP A 329 -5.82 4.06 1.60
N VAL A 330 -6.17 5.23 2.14
CA VAL A 330 -7.18 5.41 3.17
C VAL A 330 -8.36 6.14 2.57
N MET A 331 -9.53 5.50 2.58
CA MET A 331 -10.80 6.11 2.16
C MET A 331 -11.87 5.88 3.22
N SER A 332 -12.67 6.91 3.48
CA SER A 332 -13.87 6.82 4.30
C SER A 332 -15.05 6.31 3.49
N THR A 333 -15.95 5.56 4.13
CA THR A 333 -17.21 5.16 3.48
C THR A 333 -18.35 6.16 3.68
N TYR A 334 -18.19 7.20 4.51
CA TYR A 334 -19.27 8.16 4.79
C TYR A 334 -19.88 8.83 3.55
N PRO A 335 -19.10 9.27 2.54
CA PRO A 335 -19.67 9.85 1.32
C PRO A 335 -20.59 8.90 0.54
N TYR A 336 -20.45 7.59 0.77
CA TYR A 336 -21.13 6.53 0.04
C TYR A 336 -22.25 5.87 0.85
N PHE A 337 -22.51 6.33 2.08
CA PHE A 337 -23.58 5.77 2.91
C PHE A 337 -24.95 5.86 2.22
N GLY A 338 -25.65 4.73 2.17
CA GLY A 338 -26.95 4.62 1.50
C GLY A 338 -26.87 4.16 0.04
N GLN A 339 -25.67 4.04 -0.53
CA GLN A 339 -25.46 3.48 -1.87
C GLN A 339 -25.20 1.96 -1.78
N GLY A 340 -25.95 1.17 -2.55
CA GLY A 340 -25.77 -0.28 -2.61
C GLY A 340 -25.76 -0.96 -1.24
N ASP A 341 -24.69 -1.70 -0.95
CA ASP A 341 -24.46 -2.39 0.34
C ASP A 341 -23.70 -1.56 1.37
N ILE A 342 -23.36 -0.29 1.07
CA ILE A 342 -22.73 0.62 2.01
C ILE A 342 -23.78 1.20 2.95
N GLN A 343 -24.24 0.35 3.87
CA GLN A 343 -25.15 0.72 4.96
C GLN A 343 -24.42 0.59 6.30
N PRO A 344 -24.62 1.52 7.26
CA PRO A 344 -23.99 1.45 8.58
C PRO A 344 -24.10 0.10 9.28
N GLN A 345 -25.20 -0.62 9.04
CA GLN A 345 -25.48 -1.93 9.63
C GLN A 345 -24.74 -3.09 8.98
N LYS A 346 -24.31 -2.92 7.72
CA LYS A 346 -23.71 -3.95 6.87
C LYS A 346 -22.19 -3.86 6.80
N ILE A 347 -21.63 -2.64 6.85
CA ILE A 347 -20.19 -2.45 6.67
C ILE A 347 -19.36 -3.11 7.79
N GLN A 348 -18.21 -3.64 7.40
CA GLN A 348 -17.29 -4.39 8.28
C GLN A 348 -15.88 -3.86 8.14
N MET A 349 -15.17 -3.71 9.26
CA MET A 349 -13.75 -3.39 9.27
C MET A 349 -12.94 -4.56 8.69
N ALA A 350 -11.91 -4.26 7.88
CA ALA A 350 -11.00 -5.29 7.34
C ALA A 350 -10.23 -6.07 8.43
N MET A 351 -9.89 -5.41 9.53
CA MET A 351 -9.37 -6.02 10.75
C MET A 351 -10.36 -5.81 11.90
N SER A 352 -10.63 -6.87 12.63
CA SER A 352 -11.54 -6.86 13.77
C SER A 352 -10.94 -6.14 14.99
N VAL A 353 -11.82 -5.54 15.78
CA VAL A 353 -11.50 -5.08 17.13
C VAL A 353 -11.81 -6.21 18.11
N ARG A 354 -10.84 -6.60 18.94
CA ARG A 354 -11.01 -7.71 19.90
C ARG A 354 -11.74 -7.23 21.15
N GLY A 355 -12.91 -7.82 21.43
CA GLY A 355 -13.66 -7.68 22.68
C GLY A 355 -13.55 -8.93 23.56
N LYS A 356 -14.14 -8.88 24.77
CA LYS A 356 -14.17 -10.03 25.69
C LYS A 356 -14.91 -11.22 25.10
N SER A 357 -15.97 -10.97 24.31
CA SER A 357 -16.82 -11.98 23.68
C SER A 357 -16.32 -12.44 22.30
N GLY A 358 -15.18 -11.93 21.81
CA GLY A 358 -14.61 -12.34 20.52
C GLY A 358 -14.24 -11.17 19.60
N LYS A 359 -14.23 -11.42 18.30
CA LYS A 359 -13.84 -10.46 17.25
C LYS A 359 -15.05 -9.63 16.81
N HIS A 360 -14.90 -8.31 16.74
CA HIS A 360 -15.93 -7.39 16.25
C HIS A 360 -15.51 -6.80 14.90
N TYR A 361 -16.15 -7.28 13.82
CA TYR A 361 -15.95 -6.75 12.47
C TYR A 361 -16.95 -5.66 12.10
N ARG A 362 -18.23 -5.82 12.47
CA ARG A 362 -19.29 -4.87 12.12
C ARG A 362 -18.99 -3.51 12.75
N TRP A 363 -18.81 -2.49 11.91
CA TRP A 363 -18.38 -1.16 12.32
C TRP A 363 -19.24 -0.57 13.45
N GLN A 364 -20.58 -0.67 13.31
CA GLN A 364 -21.52 -0.12 14.28
C GLN A 364 -21.51 -0.82 15.65
N SER A 365 -21.04 -2.07 15.73
CA SER A 365 -21.04 -2.89 16.95
C SER A 365 -19.76 -2.74 17.78
N ILE A 366 -18.78 -1.99 17.26
CA ILE A 366 -17.57 -1.62 18.00
C ILE A 366 -17.93 -0.53 19.02
N LEU A 367 -17.45 -0.70 20.25
CA LEU A 367 -17.79 0.11 21.43
C LEU A 367 -16.50 0.48 22.18
N PRO A 368 -16.52 1.54 23.00
CA PRO A 368 -15.32 2.02 23.72
C PRO A 368 -14.56 0.91 24.46
N ARG A 369 -15.28 0.10 25.24
CA ARG A 369 -14.70 -1.03 26.00
C ARG A 369 -13.95 -2.07 25.15
N HIS A 370 -14.25 -2.19 23.85
CA HIS A 370 -13.56 -3.15 22.97
C HIS A 370 -12.13 -2.69 22.72
N TRP A 371 -11.86 -1.38 22.61
CA TRP A 371 -10.52 -0.85 22.36
C TRP A 371 -9.52 -1.21 23.45
N MET A 372 -9.95 -1.24 24.71
CA MET A 372 -9.09 -1.64 25.82
C MET A 372 -8.77 -3.13 25.84
N THR A 373 -9.71 -3.97 25.38
CA THR A 373 -9.46 -5.40 25.22
C THR A 373 -8.56 -5.65 24.00
N HIS A 374 -8.76 -4.87 22.94
CA HIS A 374 -7.97 -4.90 21.71
C HIS A 374 -6.52 -4.48 21.92
N ALA A 375 -6.28 -3.42 22.70
CA ALA A 375 -4.95 -3.00 23.10
C ALA A 375 -4.19 -4.12 23.83
N ARG A 376 -4.82 -4.73 24.85
CA ARG A 376 -4.23 -5.88 25.57
C ARG A 376 -3.94 -7.06 24.64
N HIS A 377 -4.82 -7.35 23.69
CA HIS A 377 -4.61 -8.42 22.70
C HIS A 377 -3.39 -8.15 21.80
N GLN A 378 -3.08 -6.88 21.54
CA GLN A 378 -1.90 -6.42 20.83
C GLN A 378 -0.68 -6.24 21.75
N GLY A 379 -0.76 -6.54 23.05
CA GLY A 379 0.35 -6.37 23.99
C GLY A 379 0.57 -4.93 24.46
N ILE A 380 -0.42 -4.04 24.28
CA ILE A 380 -0.39 -2.64 24.70
C ILE A 380 -1.10 -2.52 26.05
N SER A 381 -0.51 -1.76 26.99
CA SER A 381 -1.13 -1.51 28.29
C SER A 381 -2.40 -0.67 28.15
N GLN A 382 -3.36 -0.84 29.06
CA GLN A 382 -4.58 -0.01 29.02
C GLN A 382 -4.31 1.47 29.26
N GLN A 383 -3.29 1.79 30.06
CA GLN A 383 -2.90 3.17 30.32
C GLN A 383 -2.42 3.86 29.03
N LEU A 384 -1.51 3.22 28.28
CA LEU A 384 -1.05 3.73 26.99
C LEU A 384 -2.20 3.82 25.98
N ALA A 385 -3.06 2.79 25.93
CA ALA A 385 -4.20 2.78 25.03
C ALA A 385 -5.19 3.92 25.30
N HIS A 386 -5.48 4.22 26.57
CA HIS A 386 -6.29 5.39 26.94
C HIS A 386 -5.61 6.68 26.51
N GLN A 387 -4.33 6.87 26.87
CA GLN A 387 -3.57 8.07 26.50
C GLN A 387 -3.59 8.30 24.97
N TRP A 388 -3.27 7.28 24.18
CA TRP A 388 -3.23 7.39 22.72
C TRP A 388 -4.60 7.65 22.10
N ILE A 389 -5.68 7.09 22.66
CA ILE A 389 -7.04 7.39 22.21
C ILE A 389 -7.43 8.81 22.58
N ASP A 390 -7.13 9.27 23.80
CA ASP A 390 -7.45 10.62 24.25
C ASP A 390 -6.74 11.67 23.38
N GLU A 391 -5.48 11.43 23.02
CA GLU A 391 -4.74 12.28 22.08
C GLU A 391 -5.43 12.37 20.71
N VAL A 392 -5.93 11.25 20.17
CA VAL A 392 -6.71 11.25 18.91
C VAL A 392 -8.00 12.04 19.10
N ILE A 393 -8.76 11.76 20.15
CA ILE A 393 -10.05 12.41 20.45
C ILE A 393 -9.89 13.93 20.54
N ILE A 394 -8.89 14.41 21.27
CA ILE A 394 -8.64 15.84 21.48
C ILE A 394 -8.29 16.53 20.16
N ARG A 395 -7.50 15.87 19.31
CA ARG A 395 -7.00 16.46 18.06
C ARG A 395 -7.96 16.33 16.88
N THR A 396 -8.86 15.35 16.88
CA THR A 396 -9.74 15.05 15.73
C THR A 396 -10.52 16.26 15.22
N PRO A 397 -11.23 17.06 16.06
CA PRO A 397 -12.03 18.17 15.56
C PRO A 397 -11.21 19.20 14.78
N GLU A 398 -10.11 19.69 15.38
CA GLU A 398 -9.22 20.65 14.72
C GLU A 398 -8.53 20.04 13.49
N SER A 399 -8.14 18.77 13.54
CA SER A 399 -7.48 18.10 12.41
C SER A 399 -8.41 17.96 11.20
N LEU A 400 -9.70 17.74 11.42
CA LEU A 400 -10.72 17.75 10.35
C LEU A 400 -10.90 19.16 9.77
N SER A 401 -10.93 20.19 10.62
CA SER A 401 -11.01 21.59 10.19
C SER A 401 -9.78 22.03 9.39
N ILE A 402 -8.58 21.60 9.80
CA ILE A 402 -7.34 21.81 9.04
C ILE A 402 -7.46 21.17 7.65
N ALA A 403 -7.90 19.90 7.56
CA ALA A 403 -8.04 19.21 6.28
C ALA A 403 -9.03 19.88 5.32
N LEU A 404 -10.15 20.41 5.83
CA LEU A 404 -11.10 21.18 5.03
C LEU A 404 -10.54 22.52 4.57
N ARG A 405 -9.77 23.21 5.43
CA ARG A 405 -9.17 24.51 5.13
C ARG A 405 -8.06 24.40 4.09
N ASP A 406 -7.29 23.31 4.13
CA ASP A 406 -6.19 23.06 3.20
C ASP A 406 -6.65 22.50 1.85
N ALA A 407 -7.96 22.34 1.65
CA ALA A 407 -8.53 21.81 0.42
C ALA A 407 -8.24 22.72 -0.78
N PRO A 408 -7.69 22.19 -1.89
CA PRO A 408 -7.50 22.95 -3.12
C PRO A 408 -8.85 23.29 -3.77
N ASP A 409 -8.84 24.21 -4.74
CA ASP A 409 -10.06 24.68 -5.40
C ASP A 409 -10.80 23.56 -6.15
N GLU A 410 -10.07 22.57 -6.66
CA GLU A 410 -10.62 21.41 -7.35
C GLU A 410 -11.31 20.41 -6.43
N PHE A 411 -11.14 20.53 -5.10
CA PHE A 411 -11.67 19.60 -4.12
C PHE A 411 -13.20 19.67 -4.02
N ASP A 412 -13.84 18.50 -3.99
CA ASP A 412 -15.26 18.40 -3.67
C ASP A 412 -15.48 18.56 -2.15
N ARG A 413 -15.87 19.77 -1.75
CA ARG A 413 -16.16 20.10 -0.34
C ARG A 413 -17.25 19.21 0.26
N GLN A 414 -18.24 18.74 -0.52
CA GLN A 414 -19.31 17.89 0.02
C GLN A 414 -18.76 16.55 0.52
N THR A 415 -17.79 15.98 -0.20
CA THR A 415 -17.08 14.77 0.23
C THR A 415 -16.38 14.98 1.57
N GLY A 416 -15.62 16.07 1.74
CA GLY A 416 -14.96 16.40 3.00
C GLY A 416 -15.94 16.63 4.16
N GLU A 417 -17.03 17.36 3.92
CA GLU A 417 -18.07 17.63 4.91
C GLU A 417 -18.79 16.36 5.37
N ALA A 418 -19.09 15.44 4.45
CA ALA A 418 -19.66 14.14 4.76
C ALA A 418 -18.74 13.31 5.68
N ILE A 419 -17.43 13.30 5.38
CA ILE A 419 -16.43 12.62 6.20
C ILE A 419 -16.33 13.27 7.58
N CYS A 420 -16.29 14.61 7.66
CA CYS A 420 -16.22 15.33 8.93
C CYS A 420 -17.40 14.99 9.84
N ARG A 421 -18.63 15.12 9.31
CA ARG A 421 -19.85 14.84 10.05
C ARG A 421 -19.89 13.40 10.57
N GLY A 422 -19.64 12.42 9.71
CA GLY A 422 -19.64 11.01 10.11
C GLY A 422 -18.58 10.70 11.18
N THR A 423 -17.39 11.29 11.05
CA THR A 423 -16.29 11.13 12.00
C THR A 423 -16.64 11.72 13.37
N LEU A 424 -17.17 12.95 13.39
CA LEU A 424 -17.59 13.64 14.61
C LEU A 424 -18.79 12.96 15.29
N ASP A 425 -19.74 12.42 14.53
CA ASP A 425 -20.87 11.65 15.05
C ASP A 425 -20.39 10.37 15.76
N THR A 426 -19.40 9.70 15.17
CA THR A 426 -18.81 8.47 15.70
C THR A 426 -17.96 8.74 16.93
N LEU A 427 -17.21 9.85 16.93
CA LEU A 427 -16.50 10.36 18.08
C LEU A 427 -17.46 10.70 19.24
N SER A 428 -18.55 11.41 18.95
CA SER A 428 -19.59 11.74 19.93
C SER A 428 -20.26 10.49 20.49
N LYS A 429 -20.48 9.46 19.66
CA LYS A 429 -20.95 8.15 20.10
C LYS A 429 -19.93 7.50 21.05
N TYR A 430 -18.63 7.52 20.72
CA TYR A 430 -17.58 6.99 21.59
C TYR A 430 -17.61 7.67 22.97
N GLN A 431 -17.59 8.99 23.01
CA GLN A 431 -17.55 9.77 24.24
C GLN A 431 -18.79 9.53 25.12
N ARG A 432 -20.00 9.54 24.53
CA ARG A 432 -21.25 9.25 25.27
C ARG A 432 -21.25 7.87 25.90
N LEU A 433 -20.77 6.85 25.18
CA LEU A 433 -20.76 5.47 25.67
C LEU A 433 -19.61 5.20 26.65
N ASN A 434 -18.52 5.99 26.59
CA ASN A 434 -17.40 5.86 27.51
C ASN A 434 -17.66 6.58 28.84
N GLY A 435 -18.36 7.72 28.82
CA GLY A 435 -18.73 8.47 30.03
C GLY A 435 -19.94 7.92 30.80
N ALA A 436 -20.69 6.98 30.21
CA ALA A 436 -21.85 6.33 30.83
C ALA A 436 -21.51 5.00 31.53
N GLY A 437 -20.22 4.64 31.63
CA GLY A 437 -19.73 3.32 32.05
C GLY A 437 -18.89 3.33 33.31
#